data_AF-A0A955FZU5-F1
#
_entry.id   AF-A0A955FZU5-F1
#
_cell.length_a   1.000
_cell.length_b   1.000
_cell.length_c   1.000
_cell.angle_alpha   90.00
_cell.angle_beta   90.00
_cell.angle_gamma   90.00
#
_symmetry.space_group_name_H-M   'P 1'
#
loop_
_entity.id
_entity.type
_entity.pdbx_description
1 polymer ?
#
loop_
_entity_poly.entity_id
_entity_poly.type
_entity_poly.pdbx_seq_one_letter_code
_entity_poly.pdbx_strand_id
1 'polypeptide(L)'
;AIGISVTMAVFSQKIIPKLGRYALSLGVVLMAVGLLVLQWFIERSGLNTTPWEFIPGLLITGAGMAMIMAPIFAVVLTDVDPKHAGSASGVLSAVQQLGGAIGVALIGVFFFGQLSSSAVASFDEAAPAMKQQLVAAHMPEAQASAILGGAKQCFVDMTHQKDTSETPDSCKKLESPSVPANLPPEAAAQLKAQGEKVATIMQDGVKQANADNFVNAFRTSVVYELCILAVVFVLSFGLPRHIRPEAYQEAA
;
A
#
# COMPACT_ATOMS: atom_id res chain seq x y z
N ALA A 1 4.80 13.34 8.86
CA ALA A 1 5.35 14.34 9.80
C ALA A 1 4.55 15.64 9.79
N ILE A 2 4.50 16.38 8.68
CA ILE A 2 3.83 17.69 8.60
C ILE A 2 2.34 17.64 9.01
N GLY A 3 1.57 16.66 8.54
CA GLY A 3 0.16 16.49 8.93
C GLY A 3 -0.03 16.32 10.44
N ILE A 4 0.77 15.45 11.07
CA ILE A 4 0.75 15.22 12.52
C ILE A 4 1.08 16.51 13.27
N SER A 5 2.13 17.24 12.86
CA SER A 5 2.57 18.47 13.50
C SER A 5 1.54 19.61 13.38
N VAL A 6 0.93 19.79 12.21
CA VAL A 6 -0.10 20.82 11.98
C VAL A 6 -1.38 20.49 12.75
N THR A 7 -1.84 19.23 12.73
CA THR A 7 -3.04 18.86 13.49
C THR A 7 -2.80 18.96 14.99
N MET A 8 -1.64 18.55 15.51
CA MET A 8 -1.32 18.68 16.94
C MET A 8 -1.36 20.14 17.43
N ALA A 9 -0.90 21.09 16.61
CA ALA A 9 -0.94 22.51 16.96
C ALA A 9 -2.38 23.06 17.03
N VAL A 10 -3.27 22.60 16.13
CA VAL A 10 -4.65 23.12 16.03
C VAL A 10 -5.62 22.40 16.99
N PHE A 11 -5.46 21.10 17.21
CA PHE A 11 -6.37 20.29 18.02
C PHE A 11 -6.03 20.26 19.52
N SER A 12 -4.75 20.30 19.90
CA SER A 12 -4.34 20.09 21.30
C SER A 12 -4.81 21.20 22.25
N GLN A 13 -4.91 22.44 21.78
CA GLN A 13 -5.20 23.58 22.67
C GLN A 13 -6.68 23.83 22.93
N LYS A 14 -7.60 23.32 22.10
CA LYS A 14 -9.05 23.64 22.21
C LYS A 14 -10.00 22.46 22.20
N ILE A 15 -9.64 21.35 21.55
CA ILE A 15 -10.59 20.28 21.21
C ILE A 15 -10.38 19.06 22.11
N ILE A 16 -9.13 18.63 22.32
CA ILE A 16 -8.80 17.46 23.16
C ILE A 16 -9.39 17.52 24.59
N PRO A 17 -9.27 18.62 25.36
CA PRO A 17 -9.83 18.68 26.71
C PRO A 17 -11.37 18.62 26.75
N LYS A 18 -12.05 18.91 25.62
CA LYS A 18 -13.52 18.84 25.52
C LYS A 18 -14.04 17.45 25.09
N LEU A 19 -13.23 16.65 24.40
CA LEU A 19 -13.67 15.36 23.87
C LEU A 19 -13.49 14.20 24.86
N GLY A 20 -12.55 14.28 25.79
CA GLY A 20 -12.28 13.23 26.77
C GLY A 20 -12.14 11.85 26.09
N ARG A 21 -12.94 10.87 26.52
CA ARG A 21 -12.94 9.50 25.97
C ARG A 21 -13.24 9.41 24.47
N TYR A 22 -13.98 10.36 23.90
CA TYR A 22 -14.36 10.34 22.48
C TYR A 22 -13.22 10.77 21.56
N ALA A 23 -12.12 11.32 22.08
CA ALA A 23 -10.95 11.68 21.28
C ALA A 23 -10.31 10.45 20.64
N LEU A 24 -10.20 9.33 21.38
CA LEU A 24 -9.68 8.07 20.84
C LEU A 24 -10.59 7.53 19.72
N SER A 25 -11.89 7.45 19.98
CA SER A 25 -12.88 6.96 19.01
C SER A 25 -12.91 7.85 17.75
N LEU A 26 -12.86 9.17 17.90
CA LEU A 26 -12.82 10.10 16.78
C LEU A 26 -11.51 10.00 15.98
N GLY A 27 -10.38 9.82 16.66
CA GLY A 27 -9.09 9.60 16.02
C GLY A 27 -9.08 8.36 15.14
N VAL A 28 -9.64 7.25 15.63
CA VAL A 28 -9.79 6.00 14.87
C VAL A 28 -10.70 6.18 13.66
N VAL A 29 -11.82 6.89 13.82
CA VAL A 29 -12.73 7.20 12.70
C VAL A 29 -12.03 8.08 11.66
N LEU A 30 -11.27 9.10 12.08
CA LEU A 30 -10.51 9.93 11.16
C LEU A 30 -9.46 9.13 10.39
N MET A 31 -8.73 8.22 11.05
CA MET A 31 -7.80 7.33 10.35
C MET A 31 -8.51 6.46 9.31
N ALA A 32 -9.66 5.87 9.67
CA ALA A 32 -10.46 5.07 8.74
C ALA A 32 -10.93 5.90 7.53
N VAL A 33 -11.39 7.14 7.74
CA VAL A 33 -11.78 8.05 6.65
C VAL A 33 -10.58 8.40 5.77
N GLY A 34 -9.42 8.67 6.36
CA GLY A 34 -8.19 8.97 5.61
C GLY A 34 -7.77 7.82 4.70
N LEU A 35 -7.83 6.58 5.19
CA LEU A 35 -7.57 5.37 4.40
C LEU A 35 -8.57 5.19 3.25
N LEU A 36 -9.86 5.42 3.50
CA LEU A 36 -10.90 5.36 2.47
C LEU A 36 -10.73 6.43 1.39
N VAL A 37 -10.25 7.63 1.76
CA VAL A 37 -9.93 8.68 0.80
C VAL A 37 -8.74 8.26 -0.08
N LEU A 38 -7.68 7.68 0.51
CA LEU A 38 -6.54 7.15 -0.25
C LEU A 38 -6.98 6.04 -1.22
N GLN A 39 -7.79 5.11 -0.73
CA GLN A 39 -8.39 4.05 -1.53
C GLN A 39 -9.15 4.61 -2.74
N TRP A 40 -9.98 5.62 -2.52
CA TRP A 40 -10.78 6.25 -3.58
C TRP A 40 -9.93 6.90 -4.68
N PHE A 41 -8.82 7.56 -4.33
CA PHE A 41 -7.90 8.12 -5.32
C PHE A 41 -7.16 7.04 -6.12
N ILE A 42 -6.70 5.98 -5.44
CA ILE A 42 -5.98 4.87 -6.09
C ILE A 42 -6.88 4.13 -7.08
N GLU A 43 -8.14 3.89 -6.73
CA GLU A 43 -9.11 3.25 -7.63
C GLU A 43 -9.44 4.10 -8.86
N ARG A 44 -9.34 5.42 -8.76
CA ARG A 44 -9.68 6.34 -9.85
C ARG A 44 -8.50 6.58 -10.80
N SER A 45 -7.30 6.71 -10.25
CA SER A 45 -6.11 7.16 -11.00
C SER A 45 -5.14 6.02 -11.36
N GLY A 46 -5.26 4.85 -10.72
CA GLY A 46 -4.41 3.68 -10.99
C GLY A 46 -2.91 4.02 -10.87
N LEU A 47 -2.12 3.63 -11.87
CA LEU A 47 -0.68 3.97 -11.94
C LEU A 47 -0.39 5.43 -12.35
N ASN A 48 -1.38 6.19 -12.80
CA ASN A 48 -1.21 7.59 -13.19
C ASN A 48 -1.45 8.57 -12.02
N THR A 49 -1.48 8.05 -10.79
CA THR A 49 -1.74 8.86 -9.60
C THR A 49 -0.60 9.85 -9.36
N THR A 50 -0.95 11.12 -9.21
CA THR A 50 0.01 12.18 -8.88
C THR A 50 0.24 12.26 -7.36
N PRO A 51 1.46 12.59 -6.89
CA PRO A 51 1.75 12.69 -5.46
C PRO A 51 0.81 13.63 -4.68
N TRP A 52 0.26 14.63 -5.36
CA TRP A 52 -0.65 15.62 -4.80
C TRP A 52 -2.02 15.04 -4.40
N GLU A 53 -2.47 13.98 -5.06
CA GLU A 53 -3.77 13.33 -4.78
C GLU A 53 -3.76 12.56 -3.45
N PHE A 54 -2.58 12.18 -2.95
CA PHE A 54 -2.46 11.47 -1.67
C PHE A 54 -2.48 12.41 -0.45
N ILE A 55 -2.20 13.70 -0.65
CA ILE A 55 -2.07 14.66 0.45
C ILE A 55 -3.33 14.74 1.32
N PRO A 56 -4.56 14.85 0.77
CA PRO A 56 -5.76 14.93 1.60
C PRO A 56 -5.93 13.71 2.51
N GLY A 57 -5.74 12.50 1.97
CA GLY A 57 -5.83 11.26 2.75
C GLY A 57 -4.76 11.19 3.84
N LEU A 58 -3.50 11.49 3.50
CA LEU A 58 -2.37 11.52 4.45
C LEU A 58 -2.56 12.55 5.57
N LEU A 59 -3.14 13.72 5.27
CA LEU A 59 -3.44 14.73 6.27
C LEU A 59 -4.55 14.27 7.23
N ILE A 60 -5.62 13.66 6.70
CA ILE A 60 -6.72 13.14 7.52
C ILE A 60 -6.23 11.99 8.41
N THR A 61 -5.45 11.05 7.87
CA THR A 61 -4.86 9.95 8.65
C THR A 61 -3.89 10.49 9.71
N GLY A 62 -3.04 11.46 9.36
CA GLY A 62 -2.13 12.11 10.30
C GLY A 62 -2.87 12.84 11.42
N ALA A 63 -4.02 13.44 11.11
CA ALA A 63 -4.87 14.09 12.10
C ALA A 63 -5.48 13.09 13.08
N GLY A 64 -6.00 11.96 12.57
CA GLY A 64 -6.49 10.88 13.42
C GLY A 64 -5.42 10.29 14.32
N MET A 65 -4.21 10.07 13.79
CA MET A 65 -3.07 9.56 14.55
C MET A 65 -2.63 10.53 15.67
N ALA A 66 -2.60 11.83 15.41
CA ALA A 66 -2.31 12.85 16.42
C ALA A 66 -3.31 12.83 17.59
N MET A 67 -4.59 12.62 17.27
CA MET A 67 -5.68 12.57 18.25
C MET A 67 -5.64 11.31 19.12
N ILE A 68 -5.07 10.21 18.61
CA ILE A 68 -4.85 8.96 19.36
C ILE A 68 -3.61 9.08 20.24
N MET A 69 -2.51 9.62 19.72
CA MET A 69 -1.23 9.68 20.45
C MET A 69 -1.29 10.58 21.68
N ALA A 70 -1.99 11.72 21.61
CA ALA A 70 -2.10 12.65 22.75
C ALA A 70 -2.62 12.01 24.05
N PRO A 71 -3.79 11.32 24.07
CA PRO A 71 -4.31 10.72 25.30
C PRO A 71 -3.58 9.43 25.73
N ILE A 72 -2.95 8.69 24.83
CA ILE A 72 -2.29 7.41 25.18
C ILE A 72 -1.20 7.62 26.23
N PHE A 73 -0.33 8.61 26.05
CA PHE A 73 0.76 8.88 27.00
C PHE A 73 0.22 9.31 28.35
N ALA A 74 -0.77 10.21 28.35
CA ALA A 74 -1.38 10.69 29.58
C ALA A 74 -2.00 9.51 30.37
N VAL A 75 -2.79 8.65 29.72
CA VAL A 75 -3.45 7.51 30.36
C VAL A 75 -2.46 6.51 30.94
N VAL A 76 -1.42 6.13 30.18
CA VAL A 76 -0.44 5.13 30.64
C VAL A 76 0.38 5.64 31.83
N LEU A 77 0.65 6.94 31.89
CA LEU A 77 1.45 7.54 32.97
C LEU A 77 0.61 8.00 34.17
N THR A 78 -0.72 8.11 34.04
CA THR A 78 -1.60 8.59 35.12
C THR A 78 -1.52 7.74 36.39
N ASP A 79 -1.33 6.42 36.26
CA ASP A 79 -1.28 5.49 37.40
C ASP A 79 0.16 5.20 37.88
N VAL A 80 1.17 5.90 37.34
CA VAL A 80 2.58 5.68 37.69
C VAL A 80 3.02 6.68 38.76
N ASP A 81 3.57 6.17 39.87
CA ASP A 81 4.16 7.00 40.92
C ASP A 81 5.29 7.88 40.34
N PRO A 82 5.33 9.20 40.61
CA PRO A 82 6.29 10.14 40.03
C PRO A 82 7.75 9.69 40.09
N LYS A 83 8.16 8.96 41.14
CA LYS A 83 9.53 8.42 41.28
C LYS A 83 9.90 7.38 40.20
N HIS A 84 8.91 6.77 39.54
CA HIS A 84 9.08 5.77 38.49
C HIS A 84 8.68 6.29 37.10
N ALA A 85 8.25 7.55 36.96
CA ALA A 85 7.77 8.12 35.71
C ALA A 85 8.81 8.04 34.57
N GLY A 86 10.09 8.26 34.88
CA GLY A 86 11.19 8.12 33.92
C GLY A 86 11.34 6.70 33.38
N SER A 87 11.28 5.69 34.27
CA SER A 87 11.33 4.28 33.87
C SER A 87 10.10 3.85 33.07
N ALA A 88 8.90 4.29 33.47
CA ALA A 88 7.66 3.98 32.76
C ALA A 88 7.63 4.58 31.34
N SER A 89 8.07 5.84 31.19
CA SER A 89 8.20 6.50 29.89
C SER A 89 9.20 5.79 28.97
N GLY A 90 10.33 5.34 29.53
CA GLY A 90 11.33 4.54 28.81
C GLY A 90 10.76 3.21 28.29
N VAL A 91 10.05 2.47 29.13
CA VAL A 91 9.38 1.21 28.74
C VAL A 91 8.32 1.46 27.67
N LEU A 92 7.49 2.49 27.85
CA LEU A 92 6.45 2.86 26.88
C LEU A 92 7.05 3.17 25.50
N SER A 93 8.15 3.94 25.47
CA SER A 93 8.86 4.27 24.23
C SER A 93 9.45 3.02 23.56
N ALA A 94 10.03 2.10 24.33
CA ALA A 94 10.56 0.84 23.81
C ALA A 94 9.46 -0.05 23.23
N VAL A 95 8.31 -0.16 23.92
CA VAL A 95 7.13 -0.89 23.42
C VAL A 95 6.59 -0.28 22.14
N GLN A 96 6.56 1.05 22.02
CA GLN A 96 6.14 1.73 20.79
C GLN A 96 7.08 1.47 19.61
N GLN A 97 8.39 1.54 19.83
CA GLN A 97 9.38 1.24 18.78
C GLN A 97 9.26 -0.21 18.32
N LEU A 98 9.10 -1.14 19.27
CA LEU A 98 8.89 -2.55 18.97
C LEU A 98 7.57 -2.77 18.21
N GLY A 99 6.47 -2.17 18.68
CA GLY A 99 5.17 -2.25 18.03
C GLY A 99 5.17 -1.63 16.62
N GLY A 100 5.87 -0.51 16.43
CA GLY A 100 6.05 0.10 15.12
C GLY A 100 6.85 -0.79 14.17
N ALA A 101 7.95 -1.39 14.63
CA ALA A 101 8.74 -2.32 13.83
C ALA A 101 7.94 -3.57 13.42
N ILE A 102 7.23 -4.17 14.39
CA ILE A 102 6.35 -5.34 14.13
C ILE A 102 5.22 -4.95 13.16
N GLY A 103 4.59 -3.80 13.36
CA GLY A 103 3.51 -3.31 12.49
C GLY A 103 3.96 -3.15 11.05
N VAL A 104 5.09 -2.47 10.82
CA VAL A 104 5.66 -2.28 9.47
C VAL A 104 6.02 -3.63 8.83
N ALA A 105 6.63 -4.55 9.60
CA ALA A 105 6.97 -5.88 9.10
C ALA A 105 5.73 -6.69 8.69
N LEU A 106 4.69 -6.72 9.53
CA LEU A 106 3.44 -7.43 9.24
C LEU A 106 2.72 -6.85 8.03
N ILE A 107 2.63 -5.52 7.92
CA ILE A 107 2.04 -4.85 6.76
C ILE A 107 2.81 -5.19 5.49
N GLY A 108 4.15 -5.18 5.53
CA GLY A 108 4.98 -5.56 4.39
C GLY A 108 4.75 -7.01 3.95
N VAL A 109 4.79 -7.96 4.89
CA VAL A 109 4.53 -9.38 4.60
C VAL A 109 3.14 -9.57 4.00
N PHE A 110 2.13 -8.92 4.57
CA PHE A 110 0.76 -8.99 4.08
C PHE A 110 0.62 -8.40 2.67
N PHE A 111 1.14 -7.19 2.46
CA PHE A 111 1.05 -6.48 1.19
C PHE A 111 1.75 -7.24 0.06
N PHE A 112 3.01 -7.65 0.26
CA PHE A 112 3.75 -8.41 -0.75
C PHE A 112 3.16 -9.81 -0.95
N GLY A 113 2.65 -10.47 0.10
CA GLY A 113 1.91 -11.72 -0.04
C GLY A 113 0.64 -11.57 -0.88
N GLN A 114 -0.08 -10.47 -0.73
CA GLN A 114 -1.23 -10.15 -1.58
C GLN A 114 -0.85 -9.87 -3.02
N LEU A 115 0.27 -9.17 -3.24
CA LEU A 115 0.78 -8.88 -4.58
C LEU A 115 1.16 -10.17 -5.33
N SER A 116 1.79 -11.12 -4.66
CA SER A 116 2.13 -12.42 -5.28
C SER A 116 0.88 -13.28 -5.51
N SER A 117 -0.04 -13.33 -4.55
CA SER A 117 -1.25 -14.18 -4.67
C SER A 117 -2.25 -13.67 -5.71
N SER A 118 -2.32 -12.36 -5.93
CA SER A 118 -3.22 -11.74 -6.91
C SER A 118 -2.62 -11.65 -8.32
N ALA A 119 -1.31 -11.88 -8.48
CA ALA A 119 -0.60 -11.71 -9.75
C ALA A 119 -1.22 -12.50 -10.92
N VAL A 120 -1.60 -13.75 -10.68
CA VAL A 120 -2.24 -14.62 -11.69
C VAL A 120 -3.55 -14.02 -12.18
N ALA A 121 -4.41 -13.60 -11.24
CA ALA A 121 -5.72 -13.04 -11.54
C ALA A 121 -5.60 -11.71 -12.31
N SER A 122 -4.71 -10.82 -11.88
CA SER A 122 -4.50 -9.53 -12.55
C SER A 122 -3.92 -9.69 -13.97
N PHE A 123 -3.04 -10.67 -14.19
CA PHE A 123 -2.58 -10.96 -15.54
C PHE A 123 -3.69 -11.54 -16.42
N ASP A 124 -4.49 -12.47 -15.88
CA ASP A 124 -5.60 -13.08 -16.61
C ASP A 124 -6.70 -12.08 -17.00
N GLU A 125 -6.87 -11.01 -16.21
CA GLU A 125 -7.78 -9.91 -16.54
C GLU A 125 -7.27 -9.06 -17.72
N ALA A 126 -5.95 -8.81 -17.79
CA ALA A 126 -5.32 -8.05 -18.88
C ALA A 126 -5.04 -8.88 -20.15
N ALA A 127 -4.93 -10.21 -20.03
CA ALA A 127 -4.54 -11.11 -21.11
C ALA A 127 -5.45 -11.07 -22.36
N PRO A 128 -6.80 -10.97 -22.26
CA PRO A 128 -7.67 -10.91 -23.42
C PRO A 128 -7.42 -9.66 -24.28
N ALA A 129 -7.19 -8.51 -23.65
CA ALA A 129 -6.91 -7.26 -24.35
C ALA A 129 -5.57 -7.33 -25.10
N MET A 130 -4.52 -7.85 -24.44
CA MET A 130 -3.23 -8.09 -25.09
C MET A 130 -3.36 -9.07 -26.26
N LYS A 131 -4.07 -10.19 -26.07
CA LYS A 131 -4.30 -11.18 -27.12
C LYS A 131 -4.97 -10.55 -28.34
N GLN A 132 -6.00 -9.74 -28.13
CA GLN A 132 -6.73 -9.07 -29.21
C GLN A 132 -5.83 -8.09 -29.98
N GLN A 133 -4.99 -7.33 -29.29
CA GLN A 133 -4.03 -6.41 -29.92
C GLN A 133 -2.94 -7.15 -30.71
N LEU A 134 -2.43 -8.27 -30.20
CA LEU A 134 -1.44 -9.11 -30.89
C LEU A 134 -2.04 -9.73 -32.17
N VAL A 135 -3.26 -10.27 -32.11
CA VAL A 135 -3.94 -10.83 -33.28
C VAL A 135 -4.24 -9.74 -34.31
N ALA A 136 -4.66 -8.54 -33.87
CA ALA A 136 -4.83 -7.38 -34.74
C ALA A 136 -3.51 -6.92 -35.39
N ALA A 137 -2.36 -7.19 -34.75
CA ALA A 137 -1.04 -6.99 -35.32
C ALA A 137 -0.59 -8.12 -36.27
N HIS A 138 -1.52 -8.94 -36.76
CA HIS A 138 -1.29 -10.07 -37.68
C HIS A 138 -0.45 -11.21 -37.08
N MET A 139 -0.40 -11.33 -35.75
CA MET A 139 0.22 -12.48 -35.11
C MET A 139 -0.74 -13.68 -35.12
N PRO A 140 -0.28 -14.89 -35.50
CA PRO A 140 -1.08 -16.10 -35.38
C PRO A 140 -1.53 -16.33 -33.93
N GLU A 141 -2.78 -16.75 -33.74
CA GLU A 141 -3.37 -16.90 -32.41
C GLU A 141 -2.58 -17.87 -31.52
N ALA A 142 -2.06 -18.96 -32.10
CA ALA A 142 -1.21 -19.92 -31.40
C ALA A 142 0.09 -19.29 -30.87
N GLN A 143 0.70 -18.36 -31.61
CA GLN A 143 1.90 -17.64 -31.16
C GLN A 143 1.55 -16.61 -30.09
N ALA A 144 0.45 -15.86 -30.27
CA ALA A 144 -0.01 -14.90 -29.27
C ALA A 144 -0.28 -15.58 -27.92
N SER A 145 -0.96 -16.74 -27.92
CA SER A 145 -1.22 -17.51 -26.70
C SER A 145 0.06 -18.07 -26.06
N ALA A 146 1.04 -18.52 -26.86
CA ALA A 146 2.32 -18.99 -26.32
C ALA A 146 3.13 -17.86 -25.66
N ILE A 147 3.16 -16.67 -26.29
CA ILE A 147 3.82 -15.48 -25.74
C ILE A 147 3.13 -15.04 -24.44
N LEU A 148 1.80 -14.99 -24.43
CA LEU A 148 1.05 -14.63 -23.22
C LEU A 148 1.26 -15.63 -22.09
N GLY A 149 1.35 -16.93 -22.39
CA GLY A 149 1.67 -17.95 -21.39
C GLY A 149 3.07 -17.74 -20.78
N GLY A 150 4.09 -17.50 -21.62
CA GLY A 150 5.44 -17.18 -21.13
C GLY A 150 5.49 -15.88 -20.35
N ALA A 151 4.80 -14.84 -20.82
CA ALA A 151 4.70 -13.55 -20.15
C ALA A 151 3.99 -13.66 -18.80
N LYS A 152 2.94 -14.47 -18.69
CA LYS A 152 2.27 -14.78 -17.43
C LYS A 152 3.23 -15.41 -16.44
N GLN A 153 4.01 -16.40 -16.88
CA GLN A 153 5.00 -17.07 -16.04
C GLN A 153 6.06 -16.07 -15.53
N CYS A 154 6.62 -15.26 -16.44
CA CYS A 154 7.55 -14.19 -16.09
C CYS A 154 6.95 -13.19 -15.09
N PHE A 155 5.71 -12.75 -15.34
CA PHE A 155 4.99 -11.83 -14.47
C PHE A 155 4.83 -12.37 -13.05
N VAL A 156 4.40 -13.63 -12.91
CA VAL A 156 4.25 -14.28 -11.60
C VAL A 156 5.60 -14.47 -10.92
N ASP A 157 6.61 -14.96 -11.63
CA ASP A 157 7.95 -15.19 -11.05
C ASP A 157 8.58 -13.89 -10.55
N MET A 158 8.39 -12.78 -11.27
CA MET A 158 8.83 -11.44 -10.83
C MET A 158 8.23 -11.06 -9.47
N THR A 159 6.98 -11.45 -9.17
CA THR A 159 6.35 -11.14 -7.88
C THR A 159 6.87 -11.99 -6.72
N HIS A 160 7.62 -13.06 -7.00
CA HIS A 160 8.21 -13.94 -5.98
C HIS A 160 9.68 -13.65 -5.72
N GLN A 161 10.31 -12.82 -6.54
CA GLN A 161 11.71 -12.46 -6.36
C GLN A 161 11.90 -11.51 -5.19
N LYS A 162 12.92 -11.81 -4.37
CA LYS A 162 13.37 -10.93 -3.29
C LYS A 162 14.34 -9.85 -3.79
N ASP A 163 15.07 -10.16 -4.87
CA ASP A 163 15.99 -9.24 -5.53
C ASP A 163 15.45 -8.86 -6.90
N THR A 164 14.95 -7.63 -7.01
CA THR A 164 14.40 -7.07 -8.25
C THR A 164 15.46 -6.74 -9.30
N SER A 165 16.76 -6.90 -8.99
CA SER A 165 17.83 -6.71 -9.97
C SER A 165 18.13 -7.96 -10.80
N GLU A 166 17.74 -9.14 -10.33
CA GLU A 166 17.93 -10.39 -11.08
C GLU A 166 16.71 -10.68 -11.96
N THR A 167 16.89 -10.94 -13.25
CA THR A 167 15.78 -11.37 -14.11
C THR A 167 15.50 -12.87 -13.97
N PRO A 168 14.23 -13.30 -13.75
CA PRO A 168 13.87 -14.71 -13.74
C PRO A 168 14.22 -15.39 -15.06
N ASP A 169 14.55 -16.68 -15.02
CA ASP A 169 14.82 -17.45 -16.23
C ASP A 169 13.57 -17.56 -17.14
N SER A 170 12.37 -17.48 -16.57
CA SER A 170 11.12 -17.37 -17.34
C SER A 170 11.05 -16.08 -18.16
N CYS A 171 11.57 -14.97 -17.64
CA CYS A 171 11.67 -13.69 -18.36
C CYS A 171 12.76 -13.71 -19.42
N LYS A 172 13.95 -14.28 -19.13
CA LYS A 172 15.05 -14.39 -20.11
C LYS A 172 14.64 -15.17 -21.37
N LYS A 173 13.78 -16.19 -21.21
CA LYS A 173 13.24 -16.97 -22.33
C LYS A 173 12.40 -16.14 -23.32
N LEU A 174 11.84 -15.01 -22.88
CA LEU A 174 11.03 -14.11 -23.72
C LEU A 174 11.87 -13.15 -24.57
N GLU A 175 13.11 -12.86 -24.16
CA GLU A 175 14.03 -11.96 -24.90
C GLU A 175 14.69 -12.63 -26.12
N SER A 176 14.49 -13.93 -26.31
CA SER A 176 15.30 -14.77 -27.21
C SER A 176 14.71 -15.14 -28.59
N PRO A 177 13.91 -14.33 -29.33
CA PRO A 177 13.73 -14.58 -30.76
C PRO A 177 14.94 -14.02 -31.53
N SER A 178 15.91 -14.87 -31.86
CA SER A 178 17.05 -14.49 -32.70
C SER A 178 16.60 -14.15 -34.13
N VAL A 179 16.86 -12.92 -34.58
CA VAL A 179 16.68 -12.52 -35.98
C VAL A 179 17.74 -13.26 -36.81
N PRO A 180 17.37 -14.05 -37.83
CA PRO A 180 18.36 -14.74 -38.67
C PRO A 180 19.25 -13.73 -39.38
N ALA A 181 20.57 -13.89 -39.29
CA ALA A 181 21.57 -12.93 -39.76
C ALA A 181 21.55 -12.66 -41.28
N ASN A 182 20.87 -13.49 -42.07
CA ASN A 182 20.84 -13.45 -43.54
C ASN A 182 19.50 -12.97 -44.14
N LEU A 183 18.73 -12.15 -43.42
CA LEU A 183 17.49 -11.60 -43.98
C LEU A 183 17.74 -10.46 -44.98
N PRO A 184 16.96 -10.38 -46.08
CA PRO A 184 16.88 -9.18 -46.90
C PRO A 184 16.55 -7.94 -46.04
N PRO A 185 17.11 -6.76 -46.34
CA PRO A 185 16.97 -5.57 -45.50
C PRO A 185 15.51 -5.14 -45.28
N GLU A 186 14.63 -5.33 -46.26
CA GLU A 186 13.19 -5.05 -46.13
C GLU A 186 12.49 -6.00 -45.14
N ALA A 187 12.81 -7.30 -45.21
CA ALA A 187 12.24 -8.30 -44.31
C ALA A 187 12.76 -8.12 -42.87
N ALA A 188 14.03 -7.74 -42.71
CA ALA A 188 14.61 -7.40 -41.41
C ALA A 188 13.93 -6.16 -40.78
N ALA A 189 13.63 -5.13 -41.59
CA ALA A 189 12.92 -3.94 -41.13
C ALA A 189 11.49 -4.25 -40.68
N GLN A 190 10.76 -5.08 -41.43
CA GLN A 190 9.41 -5.52 -41.07
C GLN A 190 9.38 -6.34 -39.77
N LEU A 191 10.31 -7.29 -39.61
CA LEU A 191 10.44 -8.08 -38.39
C LEU A 191 10.78 -7.22 -37.18
N LYS A 192 11.67 -6.23 -37.34
CA LYS A 192 12.00 -5.29 -36.27
C LYS A 192 10.79 -4.43 -35.90
N ALA A 193 10.08 -3.88 -36.88
CA ALA A 193 8.88 -3.07 -36.64
C ALA A 193 7.74 -3.88 -36.00
N GLN A 194 7.60 -5.16 -36.38
CA GLN A 194 6.63 -6.08 -35.77
C GLN A 194 7.04 -6.41 -34.32
N GLY A 195 8.32 -6.67 -34.07
CA GLY A 195 8.86 -6.91 -32.73
C GLY A 195 8.69 -5.71 -31.79
N GLU A 196 8.91 -4.49 -32.29
CA GLU A 196 8.69 -3.25 -31.55
C GLU A 196 7.21 -3.08 -31.16
N LYS A 197 6.28 -3.32 -32.11
CA LYS A 197 4.84 -3.28 -31.82
C LYS A 197 4.43 -4.31 -30.76
N VAL A 198 4.92 -5.54 -30.86
CA VAL A 198 4.65 -6.60 -29.87
C VAL A 198 5.20 -6.21 -28.51
N ALA A 199 6.41 -5.65 -28.46
CA ALA A 199 7.00 -5.16 -27.23
C ALA A 199 6.17 -4.04 -26.60
N THR A 200 5.67 -3.08 -27.37
CA THR A 200 4.79 -2.01 -26.86
C THR A 200 3.48 -2.57 -26.33
N ILE A 201 2.80 -3.45 -27.07
CA ILE A 201 1.55 -4.09 -26.64
C ILE A 201 1.75 -4.82 -25.30
N MET A 202 2.81 -5.62 -25.21
CA MET A 202 3.12 -6.38 -24.00
C MET A 202 3.52 -5.46 -22.83
N GLN A 203 4.32 -4.42 -23.08
CA GLN A 203 4.70 -3.46 -22.04
C GLN A 203 3.50 -2.73 -21.47
N ASP A 204 2.58 -2.26 -22.33
CA ASP A 204 1.39 -1.54 -21.88
C ASP A 204 0.41 -2.46 -21.17
N GLY A 205 0.21 -3.68 -21.66
CA GLY A 205 -0.61 -4.69 -20.99
C GLY A 205 -0.04 -5.15 -19.65
N VAL A 206 1.28 -5.33 -19.53
CA VAL A 206 1.95 -5.66 -18.26
C VAL A 206 1.88 -4.49 -17.27
N LYS A 207 2.02 -3.24 -17.74
CA LYS A 207 1.79 -2.06 -16.89
C LYS A 207 0.36 -2.05 -16.34
N GLN A 208 -0.63 -2.34 -17.19
CA GLN A 208 -2.02 -2.44 -16.75
C GLN A 208 -2.22 -3.57 -15.73
N ALA A 209 -1.69 -4.77 -15.98
CA ALA A 209 -1.75 -5.88 -15.04
C ALA A 209 -1.08 -5.55 -13.69
N ASN A 210 0.03 -4.80 -13.71
CA ASN A 210 0.67 -4.30 -12.49
C ASN A 210 -0.21 -3.27 -11.76
N ALA A 211 -0.88 -2.38 -12.49
CA ALA A 211 -1.82 -1.42 -11.92
C ALA A 211 -2.93 -2.15 -11.16
N ASP A 212 -3.56 -3.12 -11.83
CA ASP A 212 -4.69 -3.86 -11.29
C ASP A 212 -4.26 -4.73 -10.10
N ASN A 213 -3.09 -5.37 -10.18
CA ASN A 213 -2.51 -6.12 -9.07
C ASN A 213 -2.24 -5.23 -7.85
N PHE A 214 -1.63 -4.06 -8.07
CA PHE A 214 -1.36 -3.08 -7.01
C PHE A 214 -2.66 -2.57 -6.38
N VAL A 215 -3.63 -2.14 -7.19
CA VAL A 215 -4.93 -1.64 -6.71
C VAL A 215 -5.65 -2.71 -5.89
N ASN A 216 -5.64 -3.96 -6.33
CA ASN A 216 -6.28 -5.07 -5.62
C ASN A 216 -5.56 -5.43 -4.30
N ALA A 217 -4.23 -5.48 -4.32
CA ALA A 217 -3.42 -5.70 -3.12
C ALA A 217 -3.61 -4.56 -2.10
N PHE A 218 -3.65 -3.32 -2.58
CA PHE A 218 -3.87 -2.13 -1.77
C PHE A 218 -5.29 -2.12 -1.17
N ARG A 219 -6.32 -2.39 -1.98
CA ARG A 219 -7.72 -2.53 -1.51
C ARG A 219 -7.83 -3.54 -0.38
N THR A 220 -7.23 -4.71 -0.58
CA THR A 220 -7.27 -5.76 0.44
C THR A 220 -6.55 -5.31 1.71
N SER A 221 -5.38 -4.68 1.58
CA SER A 221 -4.62 -4.14 2.73
C SER A 221 -5.43 -3.10 3.52
N VAL A 222 -6.12 -2.18 2.83
CA VAL A 222 -6.99 -1.17 3.46
C VAL A 222 -8.13 -1.85 4.23
N VAL A 223 -8.77 -2.88 3.68
CA VAL A 223 -9.84 -3.61 4.40
C VAL A 223 -9.31 -4.22 5.69
N TYR A 224 -8.14 -4.84 5.67
CA TYR A 224 -7.52 -5.40 6.88
C TYR A 224 -7.17 -4.31 7.90
N GLU A 225 -6.65 -3.17 7.45
CA GLU A 225 -6.36 -2.03 8.32
C GLU A 225 -7.64 -1.46 8.96
N LEU A 226 -8.73 -1.37 8.18
CA LEU A 226 -10.04 -0.98 8.71
C LEU A 226 -10.60 -2.00 9.71
N CYS A 227 -10.39 -3.30 9.51
CA CYS A 227 -10.75 -4.33 10.49
C CYS A 227 -9.97 -4.16 11.80
N ILE A 228 -8.66 -3.91 11.72
CA ILE A 228 -7.82 -3.64 12.90
C ILE A 228 -8.31 -2.39 13.62
N LEU A 229 -8.58 -1.30 12.89
CA LEU A 229 -9.13 -0.07 13.45
C LEU A 229 -10.50 -0.30 14.11
N ALA A 230 -11.37 -1.14 13.53
CA ALA A 230 -12.65 -1.50 14.13
C ALA A 230 -12.46 -2.27 15.45
N VAL A 231 -11.51 -3.21 15.51
CA VAL A 231 -11.18 -3.91 16.77
C VAL A 231 -10.66 -2.91 17.81
N VAL A 232 -9.73 -2.02 17.44
CA VAL A 232 -9.21 -0.98 18.34
C VAL A 232 -10.34 -0.05 18.82
N PHE A 233 -11.25 0.32 17.93
CA PHE A 233 -12.43 1.12 18.25
C PHE A 233 -13.28 0.43 19.32
N VAL A 234 -13.61 -0.86 19.14
CA VAL A 234 -14.39 -1.63 20.12
C VAL A 234 -13.65 -1.75 21.46
N LEU A 235 -12.35 -2.09 21.44
CA LEU A 235 -11.52 -2.19 22.64
C LEU A 235 -11.43 -0.86 23.41
N SER A 236 -11.45 0.28 22.71
CA SER A 236 -11.41 1.59 23.34
C SER A 236 -12.60 1.85 24.28
N PHE A 237 -13.76 1.23 24.04
CA PHE A 237 -14.91 1.32 24.94
C PHE A 237 -14.78 0.46 26.20
N GLY A 238 -13.84 -0.50 26.21
CA GLY A 238 -13.48 -1.30 27.38
C GLY A 238 -12.53 -0.60 28.36
N LEU A 239 -11.95 0.54 27.99
CA LEU A 239 -11.05 1.30 28.86
C LEU A 239 -11.82 1.98 30.01
N PRO A 240 -11.21 2.08 31.22
CA PRO A 240 -11.84 2.68 32.38
C PRO A 240 -12.25 4.13 32.12
N ARG A 241 -13.47 4.49 32.55
CA ARG A 241 -14.18 5.72 32.17
C ARG A 241 -13.68 7.00 32.84
N HIS A 242 -12.79 6.92 33.82
CA HIS A 242 -12.35 8.06 34.61
C HIS A 242 -10.83 8.22 34.53
N ILE A 243 -10.38 9.12 33.65
CA ILE A 243 -9.03 9.69 33.70
C ILE A 243 -9.10 10.81 34.73
N ARG A 244 -8.32 10.73 35.81
CA ARG A 244 -8.35 11.76 36.87
C ARG A 244 -7.86 13.09 36.29
N PRO A 245 -8.65 14.18 36.37
CA PRO A 245 -8.32 15.46 35.74
C PRO A 245 -7.05 16.13 36.32
N GLU A 246 -6.61 15.70 37.50
CA GLU A 246 -5.43 16.21 38.21
C GLU A 246 -4.12 15.99 37.41
N ALA A 247 -4.04 14.91 36.62
CA ALA A 247 -2.86 14.59 35.80
C ALA A 247 -2.60 15.59 34.65
N TYR A 248 -3.60 16.41 34.26
CA TYR A 248 -3.44 17.41 33.21
C TYR A 248 -2.86 18.74 33.71
N GLN A 249 -2.95 19.03 35.01
CA GLN A 249 -2.47 20.28 35.61
C GLN A 249 -1.00 20.22 36.04
N GLU A 250 -0.45 19.04 36.28
CA GLU A 250 0.97 18.87 36.66
C GLU A 250 1.92 18.67 35.47
N ALA A 251 1.38 18.35 34.28
CA ALA A 251 2.14 18.09 33.06
C ALA A 251 2.28 19.32 32.12
N ALA A 252 1.65 20.45 32.47
CA ALA A 252 1.70 21.73 31.75
C ALA A 252 2.57 22.75 32.50
#